data_AF-A0AB33BQR0-F1
#
_entry.id   AF-A0AB33BQR0-F1
#
_cell.length_a   1.000
_cell.length_b   1.000
_cell.length_c   1.000
_cell.angle_alpha   90.00
_cell.angle_beta   90.00
_cell.angle_gamma   90.00
#
_symmetry.space_group_name_H-M   'P 1'
#
loop_
_entity.id
_entity.type
_entity.pdbx_description
1 polymer ?
#
loop_
_entity_poly.entity_id
_entity_poly.type
_entity_poly.pdbx_seq_one_letter_code
_entity_poly.pdbx_strand_id
1 'polypeptide(L)'
;MNSNALLSKVNTLYLITLIAAIIESVLLIPVIGGVIVVSTLWFPLIALIGLYIAGLVIVSQAETTGGSDRYATELSTAKTKYIVGIACAAIAFIPFIGWILHIVMAVMMWLQFVTWTNIKEKLSKDNIIADVKAEDVKSDDDKEAK
;
A
#
# COMPACT_ATOMS: atom_id res chain seq x y z
N MET A 1 13.46 -12.78 13.71
CA MET A 1 12.26 -12.11 13.17
C MET A 1 12.72 -11.28 11.98
N ASN A 2 12.25 -11.53 10.74
CA ASN A 2 12.76 -10.79 9.56
C ASN A 2 11.96 -9.50 9.34
N SER A 3 12.01 -8.61 10.33
CA SER A 3 11.26 -7.35 10.34
C SER A 3 11.67 -6.40 9.21
N ASN A 4 12.89 -6.55 8.68
CA ASN A 4 13.38 -5.81 7.50
C ASN A 4 12.66 -6.22 6.20
N ALA A 5 12.35 -7.50 6.02
CA ALA A 5 11.59 -7.96 4.86
C ALA A 5 10.14 -7.42 4.88
N LEU A 6 9.50 -7.41 6.05
CA LEU A 6 8.14 -6.87 6.19
C LEU A 6 8.13 -5.35 5.96
N LEU A 7 9.08 -4.62 6.54
CA LEU A 7 9.22 -3.18 6.35
C LEU A 7 9.42 -2.82 4.86
N SER A 8 10.23 -3.58 4.12
CA SER A 8 10.41 -3.39 2.69
C SER A 8 9.08 -3.53 1.92
N LYS A 9 8.30 -4.58 2.19
CA LYS A 9 6.99 -4.79 1.56
C LYS A 9 5.99 -3.69 1.93
N VAL A 10 5.95 -3.27 3.19
CA VAL A 10 5.11 -2.16 3.65
C VAL A 10 5.50 -0.84 2.99
N ASN A 11 6.80 -0.57 2.78
CA ASN A 11 7.24 0.59 2.02
C ASN A 11 6.76 0.56 0.56
N THR A 12 6.80 -0.60 -0.09
CA THR A 12 6.26 -0.75 -1.44
C THR A 12 4.75 -0.51 -1.46
N LEU A 13 4.00 -1.06 -0.50
CA LEU A 13 2.56 -0.85 -0.38
C LEU A 13 2.20 0.61 -0.11
N TYR A 14 2.98 1.28 0.72
CA TYR A 14 2.87 2.71 0.98
C TYR A 14 2.96 3.52 -0.32
N LEU A 15 3.96 3.25 -1.17
CA LEU A 15 4.14 3.96 -2.43
C LEU A 15 3.04 3.62 -3.45
N ILE A 16 2.69 2.34 -3.61
CA ILE A 16 1.61 1.90 -4.50
C ILE A 16 0.30 2.59 -4.11
N THR A 17 -0.04 2.60 -2.82
CA THR A 17 -1.27 3.22 -2.32
C THR A 17 -1.26 4.72 -2.53
N LEU A 18 -0.12 5.39 -2.31
CA LEU A 18 0.02 6.83 -2.54
C LEU A 18 -0.22 7.19 -4.01
N ILE A 19 0.42 6.46 -4.92
CA ILE A 19 0.26 6.67 -6.36
C ILE A 19 -1.20 6.43 -6.76
N ALA A 20 -1.83 5.36 -6.28
CA ALA A 20 -3.24 5.07 -6.53
C ALA A 20 -4.13 6.20 -6.01
N ALA A 21 -3.93 6.65 -4.77
CA ALA A 21 -4.71 7.73 -4.17
C ALA A 21 -4.62 9.04 -4.98
N ILE A 22 -3.43 9.38 -5.46
CA ILE A 22 -3.22 10.56 -6.31
C ILE A 22 -3.95 10.41 -7.65
N ILE A 23 -3.79 9.27 -8.33
CA ILE A 23 -4.44 9.03 -9.64
C ILE A 23 -5.97 9.10 -9.48
N GLU A 24 -6.53 8.40 -8.49
CA GLU A 24 -7.97 8.43 -8.19
C GLU A 24 -8.45 9.86 -7.87
N SER A 25 -7.64 10.65 -7.15
CA SER A 25 -7.95 12.06 -6.84
C SER A 25 -7.92 12.98 -8.07
N VAL A 26 -7.13 12.65 -9.08
CA VAL A 26 -7.14 13.38 -10.35
C VAL A 26 -8.36 12.98 -11.18
N LEU A 27 -8.67 11.68 -11.25
CA LEU A 27 -9.77 11.14 -12.05
C LEU A 27 -11.16 11.44 -11.45
N LEU A 28 -11.27 11.72 -10.15
CA LEU A 28 -12.54 12.14 -9.54
C LEU A 28 -12.99 13.54 -9.94
N ILE A 29 -12.13 14.38 -10.54
CA ILE A 29 -12.53 15.70 -11.02
C ILE A 29 -13.30 15.51 -12.34
N PRO A 30 -14.61 15.80 -12.44
CA PRO A 30 -15.43 15.32 -13.55
C PRO A 30 -14.91 15.70 -14.94
N VAL A 31 -14.62 16.99 -15.14
CA VAL A 31 -14.16 17.51 -16.44
C VAL A 31 -12.75 17.04 -16.74
N ILE A 32 -11.83 17.14 -15.79
CA ILE A 32 -10.43 16.79 -15.97
C ILE A 32 -10.28 15.28 -16.16
N GLY A 33 -10.87 14.48 -15.27
CA GLY A 33 -10.86 13.02 -15.32
C GLY A 33 -11.53 12.49 -16.59
N GLY A 34 -12.70 13.01 -16.96
CA GLY A 34 -13.38 12.62 -18.20
C GLY A 34 -12.55 12.93 -19.45
N VAL A 35 -11.96 14.13 -19.53
CA VAL A 35 -11.07 14.51 -20.64
C VAL A 35 -9.86 13.61 -20.70
N ILE A 36 -9.18 13.34 -19.57
CA ILE A 36 -8.02 12.46 -19.51
C ILE A 36 -8.39 11.06 -20.01
N VAL A 37 -9.44 10.44 -19.46
CA VAL A 37 -9.84 9.07 -19.79
C VAL A 37 -10.18 8.92 -21.28
N VAL A 38 -10.97 9.84 -21.84
CA VAL A 38 -11.38 9.75 -23.26
C VAL A 38 -10.22 10.07 -24.19
N SER A 39 -9.43 11.11 -23.91
CA SER A 39 -8.30 11.52 -24.77
C SER A 39 -7.14 10.51 -24.77
N THR A 40 -7.04 9.67 -23.74
CA THR A 40 -6.01 8.62 -23.61
C THR A 40 -6.54 7.22 -23.88
N LEU A 41 -7.69 7.09 -24.54
CA LEU A 41 -8.30 5.80 -24.91
C LEU A 41 -8.46 4.85 -23.71
N TRP A 42 -8.94 5.38 -22.58
CA TRP A 42 -9.17 4.63 -21.33
C TRP A 42 -7.92 3.99 -20.71
N PHE A 43 -6.72 4.32 -21.20
CA PHE A 43 -5.46 3.80 -20.68
C PHE A 43 -5.26 4.00 -19.16
N PRO A 44 -5.66 5.13 -18.54
CA PRO A 44 -5.59 5.32 -17.09
C PRO A 44 -6.33 4.25 -16.29
N LEU A 45 -7.46 3.75 -16.79
CA LEU A 45 -8.21 2.68 -16.13
C LEU A 45 -7.42 1.36 -16.12
N ILE A 46 -6.79 1.03 -17.26
CA ILE A 46 -5.92 -0.15 -17.39
C ILE A 46 -4.71 -0.04 -16.45
N ALA A 47 -4.09 1.14 -16.41
CA ALA A 47 -2.96 1.41 -15.51
C ALA A 47 -3.35 1.27 -14.03
N LEU A 48 -4.53 1.78 -13.63
CA LEU A 48 -5.06 1.60 -12.28
C LEU A 48 -5.32 0.14 -11.93
N ILE A 49 -5.91 -0.63 -12.84
CA ILE A 49 -6.08 -2.09 -12.64
C ILE A 49 -4.73 -2.76 -12.38
N GLY A 50 -3.71 -2.43 -13.19
CA GLY A 50 -2.35 -2.94 -12.99
C GLY A 50 -1.77 -2.56 -11.64
N LEU A 51 -1.96 -1.32 -11.20
CA LEU A 51 -1.48 -0.82 -9.90
C LEU A 51 -2.19 -1.53 -8.74
N TYR A 52 -3.50 -1.77 -8.83
CA TYR A 52 -4.26 -2.50 -7.83
C TYR A 52 -3.88 -3.98 -7.77
N ILE A 53 -3.61 -4.62 -8.91
CA ILE A 53 -3.09 -5.99 -8.95
C ILE A 53 -1.70 -6.05 -8.29
N ALA A 54 -0.81 -5.09 -8.60
CA ALA A 54 0.49 -5.03 -7.95
C ALA A 54 0.35 -4.88 -6.42
N GLY A 55 -0.53 -3.98 -5.96
CA GLY A 55 -0.85 -3.84 -4.53
C GLY A 55 -1.37 -5.14 -3.90
N LEU A 56 -2.28 -5.83 -4.59
CA LEU A 56 -2.85 -7.11 -4.16
C LEU A 56 -1.79 -8.22 -4.02
N VAL A 57 -0.88 -8.30 -4.99
CA VAL A 57 0.23 -9.26 -4.96
C VAL A 57 1.17 -8.96 -3.80
N ILE A 58 1.58 -7.70 -3.63
CA ILE A 58 2.52 -7.32 -2.56
C ILE A 58 1.89 -7.50 -1.18
N VAL A 59 0.61 -7.17 -0.99
CA VAL A 59 -0.05 -7.36 0.31
C VAL A 59 -0.19 -8.85 0.65
N SER A 60 -0.48 -9.70 -0.35
CA SER A 60 -0.52 -11.15 -0.15
C SER A 60 0.85 -11.73 0.24
N GLN A 61 1.94 -11.17 -0.30
CA GLN A 61 3.28 -11.53 0.15
C GLN A 61 3.62 -10.98 1.54
N ALA A 62 3.09 -9.81 1.90
CA ALA A 62 3.30 -9.23 3.23
C ALA A 62 2.59 -10.06 4.31
N GLU A 63 1.41 -10.62 4.01
CA GLU A 63 0.64 -11.47 4.93
C GLU A 63 1.42 -12.70 5.37
N THR A 64 2.25 -13.25 4.48
CA THR A 64 3.06 -14.45 4.73
C THR A 64 4.46 -14.16 5.27
N THR A 65 4.81 -12.89 5.49
CA THR A 65 6.13 -12.50 6.00
C THR A 65 6.16 -12.52 7.52
N GLY A 66 7.19 -13.10 8.13
CA GLY A 66 7.29 -13.19 9.60
C GLY A 66 7.14 -11.84 10.31
N GLY A 67 6.31 -11.81 11.36
CA GLY A 67 5.94 -10.58 12.08
C GLY A 67 4.66 -9.90 11.57
N SER A 68 4.03 -10.44 10.51
CA SER A 68 2.78 -9.93 9.94
C SER A 68 1.56 -10.11 10.85
N ASP A 69 1.59 -11.07 11.79
CA ASP A 69 0.45 -11.37 12.69
C ASP A 69 -0.05 -10.14 13.46
N ARG A 70 0.87 -9.22 13.79
CA ARG A 70 0.57 -7.96 14.49
C ARG A 70 -0.25 -6.97 13.66
N TYR A 71 -0.33 -7.18 12.34
CA TYR A 71 -0.96 -6.30 11.36
C TYR A 71 -1.96 -7.05 10.46
N ALA A 72 -2.42 -8.23 10.89
CA ALA A 72 -3.25 -9.12 10.07
C ALA A 72 -4.57 -8.45 9.63
N THR A 73 -5.18 -7.66 10.51
CA THR A 73 -6.43 -6.92 10.22
C THR A 73 -6.20 -5.84 9.15
N GLU A 74 -5.10 -5.11 9.25
CA GLU A 74 -4.77 -4.03 8.31
C GLU A 74 -4.39 -4.58 6.94
N LEU A 75 -3.65 -5.68 6.89
CA LEU A 75 -3.27 -6.35 5.63
C LEU A 75 -4.50 -6.95 4.93
N SER A 76 -5.37 -7.67 5.65
CA SER A 76 -6.59 -8.24 5.08
C SER A 76 -7.58 -7.18 4.60
N THR A 77 -7.70 -6.07 5.34
CA THR A 77 -8.49 -4.91 4.91
C THR A 77 -7.90 -4.30 3.64
N ALA A 78 -6.58 -4.10 3.59
CA ALA A 78 -5.91 -3.55 2.41
C ALA A 78 -6.11 -4.44 1.17
N LYS A 79 -6.01 -5.76 1.33
CA LYS A 79 -6.28 -6.75 0.30
C LYS A 79 -7.67 -6.57 -0.30
N THR A 80 -8.68 -6.44 0.56
CA THR A 80 -10.06 -6.17 0.15
C THR A 80 -10.16 -4.88 -0.66
N LYS A 81 -9.52 -3.80 -0.22
CA LYS A 81 -9.55 -2.52 -0.94
C LYS A 81 -8.90 -2.60 -2.32
N TYR A 82 -7.82 -3.36 -2.49
CA TYR A 82 -7.21 -3.59 -3.81
C TYR A 82 -8.14 -4.40 -4.73
N ILE A 83 -8.81 -5.43 -4.21
CA ILE A 83 -9.80 -6.21 -4.99
C ILE A 83 -10.97 -5.32 -5.42
N VAL A 84 -11.50 -4.51 -4.51
CA VAL A 84 -12.55 -3.52 -4.81
C VAL A 84 -12.07 -2.53 -5.88
N GLY A 85 -10.84 -2.04 -5.77
CA GLY A 85 -10.24 -1.15 -6.78
C GLY A 85 -10.18 -1.77 -8.18
N ILE A 86 -9.82 -3.05 -8.30
CA ILE A 86 -9.84 -3.77 -9.58
C ILE A 86 -11.26 -3.80 -10.15
N ALA A 87 -12.26 -4.16 -9.32
CA ALA A 87 -13.65 -4.23 -9.75
C ALA A 87 -14.19 -2.85 -10.16
N CYS A 88 -13.92 -1.81 -9.37
CA CYS A 88 -14.32 -0.43 -9.67
C CYS A 88 -13.70 0.06 -10.98
N ALA A 89 -12.40 -0.13 -11.19
CA ALA A 89 -11.72 0.31 -12.40
C ALA A 89 -12.24 -0.42 -13.66
N ALA A 90 -12.64 -1.69 -13.55
CA ALA A 90 -13.22 -2.46 -14.66
C ALA A 90 -14.58 -1.93 -15.14
N ILE A 91 -15.36 -1.28 -14.26
CA ILE A 91 -16.68 -0.71 -14.59
C ILE A 91 -16.67 0.82 -14.72
N ALA A 92 -15.53 1.48 -14.42
CA ALA A 92 -15.38 2.93 -14.44
C ALA A 92 -15.37 3.56 -15.85
N PHE A 93 -15.52 2.76 -16.92
CA PHE A 93 -15.64 3.28 -18.28
C PHE A 93 -16.96 4.03 -18.53
N ILE A 94 -17.98 3.83 -17.68
CA ILE A 94 -19.27 4.52 -17.75
C ILE A 94 -19.11 5.89 -17.07
N PRO A 95 -19.32 7.05 -17.73
CA PRO A 95 -18.88 8.36 -17.22
C PRO A 95 -19.32 8.72 -15.79
N PHE A 96 -20.63 8.78 -15.53
CA PHE A 96 -21.15 9.15 -14.22
C PHE A 96 -20.88 8.11 -13.14
N ILE A 97 -20.92 6.82 -13.50
CA ILE A 97 -20.65 5.72 -12.57
C ILE A 97 -19.16 5.72 -12.22
N GLY A 98 -18.28 5.79 -13.22
CA GLY A 98 -16.83 5.88 -13.06
C GLY A 98 -16.42 7.07 -12.20
N TRP A 99 -17.04 8.23 -12.42
CA TRP A 99 -16.81 9.39 -11.55
C TRP A 99 -17.10 9.11 -10.07
N ILE A 100 -18.27 8.54 -9.77
CA ILE A 100 -18.64 8.17 -8.39
C ILE A 100 -17.65 7.14 -7.82
N LEU A 101 -17.26 6.15 -8.62
CA LEU A 101 -16.30 5.13 -8.21
C LEU A 101 -14.91 5.73 -7.92
N HIS A 102 -14.45 6.70 -8.70
CA HIS A 102 -13.20 7.40 -8.43
C HIS A 102 -13.26 8.21 -7.13
N ILE A 103 -14.41 8.80 -6.77
CA ILE A 103 -14.59 9.43 -5.45
C ILE A 103 -14.45 8.38 -4.33
N VAL A 104 -15.17 7.26 -4.42
CA VAL A 104 -15.15 6.20 -3.42
C VAL A 104 -13.73 5.65 -3.26
N MET A 105 -13.06 5.34 -4.37
CA MET A 105 -11.72 4.78 -4.37
C MET A 105 -10.66 5.77 -3.88
N ALA A 106 -10.76 7.05 -4.23
CA ALA A 106 -9.86 8.07 -3.69
C ALA A 106 -9.92 8.11 -2.16
N VAL A 107 -11.13 8.13 -1.57
CA VAL A 107 -11.30 8.09 -0.11
C VAL A 107 -10.72 6.80 0.48
N MET A 108 -11.02 5.64 -0.11
CA MET A 108 -10.52 4.35 0.37
C MET A 108 -8.99 4.28 0.35
N MET A 109 -8.36 4.80 -0.71
CA MET A 109 -6.90 4.78 -0.89
C MET A 109 -6.20 5.78 0.03
N TRP A 110 -6.77 6.96 0.27
CA TRP A 110 -6.23 7.90 1.26
C TRP A 110 -6.31 7.34 2.69
N LEU A 111 -7.43 6.70 3.06
CA LEU A 111 -7.53 6.03 4.36
C LEU A 111 -6.51 4.89 4.47
N GLN A 112 -6.33 4.10 3.41
CA GLN A 112 -5.32 3.06 3.36
C GLN A 112 -3.89 3.61 3.46
N PHE A 113 -3.62 4.76 2.85
CA PHE A 113 -2.32 5.44 2.92
C PHE A 113 -1.97 5.82 4.36
N VAL A 114 -2.92 6.39 5.10
CA VAL A 114 -2.75 6.72 6.53
C VAL A 114 -2.54 5.46 7.38
N THR A 115 -3.18 4.34 7.03
CA THR A 115 -2.87 3.06 7.69
C THR A 115 -1.41 2.65 7.46
N TRP A 116 -0.91 2.76 6.23
CA TRP A 116 0.47 2.41 5.91
C TRP A 116 1.51 3.32 6.56
N THR A 117 1.25 4.63 6.71
CA THR A 117 2.17 5.52 7.45
C THR A 117 2.36 5.05 8.88
N ASN A 118 1.27 4.69 9.56
CA ASN A 118 1.30 4.26 10.95
C ASN A 118 2.02 2.92 11.12
N ILE A 119 1.78 1.95 10.22
CA ILE A 119 2.46 0.64 10.25
C ILE A 119 3.96 0.80 9.97
N LYS A 120 4.31 1.59 8.95
CA LYS A 120 5.71 1.87 8.59
C LYS A 120 6.47 2.47 9.77
N GLU A 121 5.89 3.46 10.46
CA GLU A 121 6.53 4.10 11.60
C GLU A 121 6.77 3.09 12.75
N LYS A 122 5.77 2.27 13.08
CA LYS A 122 5.88 1.22 14.11
C LYS A 122 6.97 0.21 13.77
N LEU A 123 6.98 -0.31 12.53
CA LEU A 123 7.99 -1.26 12.06
C LEU A 123 9.41 -0.67 12.08
N SER A 124 9.56 0.61 11.71
CA SER A 124 10.85 1.28 11.75
C SER A 124 11.38 1.41 13.17
N LYS A 125 10.51 1.71 14.15
CA LYS A 125 10.89 1.79 15.57
C LYS A 125 11.29 0.43 16.14
N ASP A 126 10.53 -0.62 15.82
CA ASP A 126 10.83 -1.98 16.25
C ASP A 126 12.18 -2.48 15.71
N ASN A 127 12.54 -2.12 14.48
CA ASN A 127 13.83 -2.47 13.87
C ASN A 127 15.00 -1.80 14.58
N ILE A 128 14.91 -0.50 14.86
CA ILE A 128 15.98 0.24 15.56
C ILE A 128 16.23 -0.39 16.93
N ILE A 129 15.17 -0.74 17.69
CA ILE A 129 15.31 -1.37 19.01
C ILE A 129 15.99 -2.74 18.90
N ALA A 130 15.65 -3.53 17.88
CA ALA A 130 16.27 -4.83 17.65
C ALA A 130 17.76 -4.70 17.30
N ASP A 131 18.13 -3.72 16.49
CA ASP A 131 19.52 -3.48 16.10
C ASP A 131 20.37 -3.02 17.29
N VAL A 132 19.86 -2.10 18.13
CA VAL A 132 20.53 -1.66 19.37
C VAL A 132 20.76 -2.83 20.32
N LYS A 133 19.73 -3.66 20.56
CA LYS A 133 19.87 -4.85 21.42
C LYS A 133 20.91 -5.85 20.89
N ALA A 134 21.02 -5.99 19.57
CA ALA A 134 22.01 -6.89 18.97
C ALA A 134 23.44 -6.35 19.07
N GLU A 135 23.61 -5.02 19.13
CA GLU A 135 24.89 -4.36 19.35
C GLU A 135 25.35 -4.48 20.81
N ASP A 136 24.45 -4.26 21.77
CA ASP A 136 24.76 -4.36 23.20
C ASP A 136 25.27 -5.76 23.58
N VAL A 137 24.63 -6.82 23.06
CA VAL A 137 25.01 -8.23 23.34
C VAL A 137 26.41 -8.58 22.83
N LYS A 138 26.86 -7.98 21.71
CA LYS A 138 28.21 -8.24 21.19
C LYS A 138 29.31 -7.58 22.02
N SER A 139 28.97 -6.53 22.78
CA SER A 139 29.97 -5.75 23.51
C SER A 139 30.46 -6.41 24.81
N ASP A 140 29.72 -7.39 25.33
CA ASP A 140 30.06 -8.11 26.56
C ASP A 140 30.84 -9.41 26.29
N ASP A 141 30.51 -10.16 25.24
CA ASP A 141 31.24 -11.39 24.87
C ASP A 141 32.69 -11.12 24.40
N ASP A 142 32.96 -9.96 23.80
CA ASP A 142 34.31 -9.57 23.35
C ASP A 142 35.24 -9.15 24.51
N LYS A 143 34.73 -9.00 25.73
CA LYS A 143 35.53 -8.62 26.92
C LYS A 143 35.98 -9.80 27.78
N GLU A 144 35.36 -10.97 27.65
CA GLU A 144 35.77 -12.18 28.38
C GLU A 144 36.85 -13.01 27.66
N ALA A 145 37.22 -12.64 26.43
CA ALA A 145 38.23 -13.33 25.63
C ALA A 145 39.67 -12.73 25.72
N LYS A 146 39.98 -11.92 26.74
CA LYS A 146 41.34 -11.38 26.98
C LYS A 146 41.94 -11.83 28.30
#